data_AF-A0A7K0VEB9-F1
#
_entry.id   AF-A0A7K0VEB9-F1
#
_cell.length_a   1.000
_cell.length_b   1.000
_cell.length_c   1.000
_cell.angle_alpha   90.00
_cell.angle_beta   90.00
_cell.angle_gamma   90.00
#
_symmetry.space_group_name_H-M   'P 1'
#
loop_
_entity.id
_entity.type
_entity.pdbx_description
1 polymer ?
#
loop_
_entity_poly.entity_id
_entity_poly.type
_entity_poly.pdbx_seq_one_letter_code
_entity_poly.pdbx_strand_id
1 'polypeptide(L)' 'MTRADLTKAPTDVAAMFDGVAKRYDLTNDVLAMGQTRRWRKAVVAAVAPLPGEQILDLAAGTGTSSLPFAEAGAEVFPT' A
#
# COMPACT_ATOMS: atom_id res chain seq x y z
N MET A 1 -26.28 20.39 4.28
CA MET A 1 -25.59 19.10 4.09
C MET A 1 -24.76 19.19 2.81
N THR A 2 -23.45 19.23 2.92
CA THR A 2 -22.54 19.31 1.76
C THR A 2 -22.45 17.92 1.14
N ARG A 3 -23.21 17.67 0.08
CA ARG A 3 -23.14 16.39 -0.66
C ARG A 3 -21.77 16.34 -1.36
N ALA A 4 -21.07 15.21 -1.26
CA ALA A 4 -19.81 15.03 -1.96
C ALA A 4 -20.07 15.12 -3.48
N ASP A 5 -19.45 16.11 -4.12
CA ASP A 5 -19.53 16.31 -5.56
C ASP A 5 -18.68 15.24 -6.26
N LEU A 6 -19.34 14.38 -7.05
CA LEU A 6 -18.76 13.23 -7.75
C LEU A 6 -18.12 13.60 -9.10
N THR A 7 -18.08 14.90 -9.44
CA THR A 7 -17.50 15.41 -10.69
C THR A 7 -15.98 15.52 -10.68
N LYS A 8 -15.30 15.16 -9.58
CA LYS A 8 -13.83 15.20 -9.52
C LYS A 8 -13.23 14.23 -10.52
N ALA A 9 -12.42 14.75 -11.45
CA ALA A 9 -11.68 13.91 -12.36
C ALA A 9 -10.78 12.96 -11.55
N PRO A 10 -10.74 11.64 -11.88
CA PRO A 10 -9.93 10.67 -11.15
C PRO A 10 -8.45 11.06 -11.03
N THR A 11 -7.93 11.77 -12.03
CA THR A 11 -6.58 12.32 -12.06
C THR A 11 -6.34 13.37 -10.99
N ASP A 12 -7.33 14.23 -10.71
CA ASP A 12 -7.21 15.28 -9.70
C ASP A 12 -7.26 14.68 -8.30
N VAL A 13 -8.05 13.63 -8.13
CA VAL A 13 -8.09 12.85 -6.88
C VAL A 13 -6.77 12.15 -6.66
N ALA A 14 -6.21 11.48 -7.68
CA ALA A 14 -4.92 10.82 -7.61
C ALA A 14 -3.79 11.81 -7.27
N ALA A 15 -3.71 12.94 -7.96
CA ALA A 15 -2.69 13.96 -7.72
C ALA A 15 -2.79 14.56 -6.29
N MET A 16 -4.00 14.73 -5.76
CA MET A 16 -4.19 15.12 -4.36
C MET A 16 -3.65 14.06 -3.40
N PHE A 17 -3.92 12.77 -3.66
CA PHE A 17 -3.39 11.68 -2.85
C PHE A 17 -1.86 11.56 -2.95
N ASP A 18 -1.27 11.75 -4.13
CA ASP A 18 0.19 11.75 -4.32
C ASP A 18 0.87 12.80 -3.45
N GLY A 19 0.28 14.00 -3.35
CA GLY A 19 0.78 15.07 -2.49
C GLY A 19 0.72 14.76 -0.99
N VAL A 20 -0.16 13.85 -0.57
CA VAL A 20 -0.38 13.51 0.84
C VAL A 20 0.32 12.20 1.23
N ALA A 21 0.45 11.24 0.31
CA ALA A 21 0.90 9.88 0.56
C ALA A 21 2.22 9.81 1.35
N LYS A 22 3.22 10.61 0.96
CA LYS A 22 4.54 10.60 1.60
C LYS A 22 4.51 11.02 3.07
N ARG A 23 3.64 11.97 3.42
CA ARG A 23 3.45 12.43 4.82
C ARG A 23 2.51 11.49 5.57
N TYR A 24 1.58 10.87 4.87
CA TYR A 24 0.63 9.91 5.43
C TYR A 24 1.33 8.64 5.92
N ASP A 25 2.22 8.06 5.11
CA ASP A 25 2.99 6.87 5.48
C ASP A 25 3.84 7.12 6.73
N LEU A 26 4.50 8.29 6.81
CA LEU A 26 5.26 8.69 7.99
C LEU A 26 4.35 8.86 9.22
N THR A 27 3.20 9.51 9.04
CA THR A 27 2.23 9.73 10.12
C THR A 27 1.69 8.40 10.63
N ASN A 28 1.34 7.47 9.74
CA ASN A 28 0.89 6.13 10.11
C ASN A 28 1.97 5.33 10.83
N ASP A 29 3.23 5.39 10.38
CA ASP A 29 4.34 4.75 11.07
C ASP A 29 4.52 5.32 12.49
N VAL A 30 4.37 6.63 12.70
CA VAL A 30 4.46 7.27 14.03
C VAL A 30 3.25 6.95 14.90
N LEU A 31 2.02 7.12 14.39
CA LEU A 31 0.78 6.87 15.11
C LEU A 31 0.64 5.39 15.49
N ALA A 32 1.06 4.49 14.60
CA ALA A 32 1.11 3.07 14.90
C ALA A 32 2.30 2.68 15.81
N MET A 33 3.09 3.62 16.32
CA MET A 33 4.30 3.37 17.11
C MET A 33 5.25 2.36 16.44
N GLY A 34 5.38 2.44 15.10
CA GLY A 34 6.20 1.56 14.27
C GLY A 34 5.61 0.17 14.03
N GLN A 35 4.42 -0.15 14.53
CA GLN A 35 3.82 -1.48 14.44
C GLN A 35 3.52 -1.92 13.00
N THR A 36 3.26 -0.97 12.09
CA THR A 36 3.03 -1.24 10.66
C THR A 36 4.18 -2.05 10.04
N ARG A 37 5.43 -1.77 10.43
CA ARG A 37 6.61 -2.51 9.96
C ARG A 37 6.61 -3.94 10.48
N ARG A 38 6.17 -4.14 11.71
CA ARG A 38 6.11 -5.46 12.36
C ARG A 38 5.02 -6.32 11.74
N TRP A 39 3.86 -5.73 11.44
CA TRP A 39 2.78 -6.41 10.72
C TRP A 39 3.18 -6.79 9.31
N ARG A 40 3.83 -5.89 8.54
CA ARG A 40 4.35 -6.24 7.20
C ARG A 40 5.27 -7.46 7.25
N LYS A 41 6.22 -7.50 8.18
CA LYS A 41 7.10 -8.67 8.37
C LYS A 41 6.33 -9.95 8.70
N ALA A 42 5.32 -9.86 9.55
CA ALA A 42 4.48 -10.99 9.91
C ALA A 42 3.67 -11.51 8.71
N VAL A 43 3.12 -10.61 7.89
CA VAL A 43 2.39 -10.98 6.67
C VAL A 43 3.32 -11.66 5.68
N VAL A 44 4.51 -11.11 5.41
CA VAL A 44 5.50 -11.73 4.52
C VAL A 44 5.89 -13.13 4.99
N ALA A 45 6.11 -13.29 6.29
CA ALA A 45 6.43 -14.60 6.87
C ALA A 45 5.25 -15.59 6.77
N ALA A 46 4.01 -15.11 6.90
CA ALA A 46 2.81 -15.94 6.81
C ALA A 46 2.50 -16.37 5.37
N VAL A 47 2.72 -15.48 4.40
CA VAL A 47 2.53 -15.77 2.97
C VAL A 47 3.67 -16.64 2.43
N ALA A 48 4.90 -16.42 2.90
CA ALA A 48 6.09 -17.18 2.48
C ALA A 48 6.25 -17.27 0.94
N PRO A 49 6.33 -16.12 0.24
CA PRO A 49 6.32 -16.06 -1.22
C PRO A 49 7.45 -16.89 -1.84
N LEU A 50 7.14 -17.58 -2.93
CA LEU A 50 8.12 -18.31 -3.74
C LEU A 50 8.44 -17.58 -5.05
N PRO A 51 9.65 -17.75 -5.61
CA PRO A 51 9.99 -17.20 -6.91
C PRO A 51 9.02 -17.66 -8.00
N GLY A 52 8.47 -16.70 -8.77
CA GLY A 52 7.50 -16.95 -9.83
C GLY A 52 6.06 -17.16 -9.38
N GLU A 53 5.78 -17.11 -8.07
CA GLU A 53 4.41 -17.17 -7.54
C GLU A 53 3.65 -15.87 -7.85
N GLN A 54 2.37 -15.97 -8.22
CA GLN A 54 1.53 -14.81 -8.51
C GLN A 54 0.78 -14.35 -7.27
N ILE A 55 0.96 -13.09 -6.87
CA ILE A 55 0.37 -12.51 -5.66
C ILE A 55 -0.44 -11.27 -6.01
N LEU A 56 -1.71 -11.23 -5.61
CA LEU A 56 -2.57 -10.05 -5.69
C LEU A 56 -2.55 -9.31 -4.35
N ASP A 57 -2.05 -8.07 -4.34
CA ASP A 57 -2.04 -7.21 -3.16
C ASP A 57 -3.18 -6.18 -3.26
N LEU A 58 -4.21 -6.36 -2.42
CA LEU A 58 -5.40 -5.53 -2.43
C LEU A 58 -5.22 -4.31 -1.52
N ALA A 59 -5.62 -3.13 -2.02
CA ALA A 59 -5.42 -1.86 -1.35
C ALA A 59 -3.94 -1.56 -1.06
N ALA A 60 -3.08 -1.90 -2.04
CA ALA A 60 -1.63 -1.80 -1.93
C ALA A 60 -1.13 -0.34 -1.85
N GLY A 61 -1.95 0.63 -2.28
CA GLY A 61 -1.63 2.06 -2.22
C GLY A 61 -0.31 2.37 -2.91
N THR A 62 0.68 2.86 -2.15
CA THR A 62 2.03 3.17 -2.66
C THR A 62 2.87 1.93 -3.02
N GLY A 63 2.35 0.71 -2.82
CA GLY A 63 3.04 -0.55 -3.09
C GLY A 63 4.02 -0.98 -1.99
N THR A 64 4.01 -0.30 -0.84
CA THR A 64 4.94 -0.58 0.27
C THR A 64 4.71 -1.97 0.89
N SER A 65 3.48 -2.49 0.86
CA SER A 65 3.16 -3.87 1.26
C SER A 65 3.59 -4.90 0.21
N SER A 66 3.61 -4.52 -1.07
CA SER A 66 3.87 -5.39 -2.20
C SER A 66 5.36 -5.65 -2.41
N LEU A 67 6.20 -4.65 -2.13
CA LEU A 67 7.65 -4.69 -2.39
C LEU A 67 8.36 -5.94 -1.83
N PRO A 68 8.14 -6.37 -0.57
CA PRO A 68 8.85 -7.53 -0.03
C PRO A 68 8.54 -8.84 -0.76
N PHE A 69 7.35 -8.97 -1.34
CA PHE A 69 6.99 -10.16 -2.13
C PHE A 69 7.73 -10.15 -3.48
N ALA A 70 7.83 -8.98 -4.11
CA ALA A 70 8.58 -8.82 -5.36
C ALA A 70 10.10 -9.04 -5.13
N GLU A 71 10.64 -8.56 -4.00
CA GLU A 71 12.03 -8.82 -3.59
C GLU A 71 12.30 -10.32 -3.34
N ALA A 72 11.29 -11.08 -2.93
CA ALA A 72 11.37 -12.54 -2.80
C ALA A 72 11.23 -13.29 -4.14
N GLY A 73 11.01 -12.56 -5.25
CA GLY A 73 10.92 -13.11 -6.61
C GLY A 73 9.51 -13.48 -7.06
N ALA A 74 8.47 -13.15 -6.29
CA ALA A 74 7.09 -13.33 -6.71
C ALA A 74 6.69 -12.28 -7.77
N GLU A 75 5.74 -12.62 -8.63
CA GLU A 75 5.07 -11.70 -9.55
C GLU A 75 3.88 -11.06 -8.82
N VAL A 76 3.99 -9.77 -8.49
CA VAL A 76 3.03 -9.08 -7.63
C VAL A 76 2.16 -8.12 -8.43
N PHE A 77 0.85 -8.22 -8.25
CA PHE A 77 -0.17 -7.36 -8.84
C PHE A 77 -0.77 -6.47 -7.76
N PRO A 78 -0.29 -5.22 -7.59
CA PRO A 78 -0.85 -4.28 -6.63
C PRO A 78 -2.12 -3.59 -7.17
N THR A 79 -3.17 -3.49 -6.36
CA THR A 79 -4.46 -2.82 -6.70
C THR A 79 -4.95 -1.89 -5.61
#